data_AF-A0AA45WKE2-F1
#
_entry.id   AF-A0AA45WKE2-F1
#
_cell.length_a   1.000
_cell.length_b   1.000
_cell.length_c   1.000
_cell.angle_alpha   90.00
_cell.angle_beta   90.00
_cell.angle_gamma   90.00
#
_symmetry.space_group_name_H-M   'P 1'
#
loop_
_entity.id
_entity.type
_entity.pdbx_description
1 polymer ?
#
loop_
_entity_poly.entity_id
_entity_poly.type
_entity_poly.pdbx_seq_one_letter_code
_entity_poly.pdbx_strand_id
1 'polypeptide(L)'
;MNEFSFEEISKIFQEFFRIDTISHCDILKLDGNNILLIEETVYINKNLLDNNIYNNEVVEIVKKMWGTHSILVWYLEPDTFRKKKIFILKAKVDPRFSKILGKLNREIRRFKNGAYSDIKFII
;
A
#
# COMPACT_ATOMS: atom_id res chain seq x y z
N MET A 1 -19.09 -5.49 -6.41
CA MET A 1 -17.86 -4.90 -5.85
C MET A 1 -16.89 -6.05 -5.75
N ASN A 2 -15.74 -5.97 -6.42
CA ASN A 2 -14.83 -7.11 -6.53
C ASN A 2 -13.59 -6.83 -5.70
N GLU A 3 -13.27 -7.75 -4.81
CA GLU A 3 -12.15 -7.68 -3.88
C GLU A 3 -11.30 -8.93 -4.08
N PHE A 4 -9.98 -8.75 -4.13
CA PHE A 4 -9.00 -9.79 -4.41
C PHE A 4 -7.86 -9.69 -3.41
N SER A 5 -7.34 -10.84 -2.99
CA SER A 5 -6.16 -10.92 -2.15
C SER A 5 -4.90 -10.69 -2.99
N PHE A 6 -4.05 -9.75 -2.58
CA PHE A 6 -2.75 -9.58 -3.23
C PHE A 6 -1.80 -10.74 -2.96
N GLU A 7 -2.00 -11.51 -1.88
CA GLU A 7 -1.23 -12.72 -1.60
C GLU A 7 -1.39 -13.76 -2.72
N GLU A 8 -2.59 -13.89 -3.27
CA GLU A 8 -2.86 -14.83 -4.37
C GLU A 8 -2.29 -14.30 -5.68
N ILE A 9 -2.48 -13.02 -5.96
CA ILE A 9 -1.95 -12.38 -7.19
C ILE A 9 -0.42 -12.36 -7.18
N SER A 10 0.19 -12.09 -6.02
CA SER A 10 1.64 -11.99 -5.88
C SER A 10 2.33 -13.34 -6.06
N LYS A 11 1.71 -14.45 -5.64
CA LYS A 11 2.23 -15.80 -5.91
C LYS A 11 2.36 -16.08 -7.41
N ILE A 12 1.33 -15.76 -8.19
CA ILE A 12 1.37 -15.95 -9.64
C ILE A 12 2.47 -15.08 -10.27
N PHE A 13 2.60 -13.83 -9.82
CA PHE A 13 3.68 -12.93 -10.27
C PHE A 13 5.07 -13.49 -9.93
N GLN A 14 5.27 -13.97 -8.70
CA GLN A 14 6.53 -14.53 -8.22
C GLN A 14 6.91 -15.79 -9.00
N GLU A 15 5.96 -16.70 -9.24
CA GLU A 15 6.17 -17.90 -10.04
C GLU A 15 6.52 -17.57 -11.50
N PHE A 16 5.82 -16.60 -12.10
CA PHE A 16 6.08 -16.18 -13.48
C PHE A 16 7.49 -15.61 -13.66
N PHE A 17 7.94 -14.74 -12.74
CA PHE A 17 9.25 -14.09 -12.81
C PHE A 17 10.37 -14.85 -12.10
N ARG A 18 10.06 -15.95 -11.40
CA ARG A 18 11.01 -16.74 -10.58
C ARG A 18 11.72 -15.89 -9.53
N ILE A 19 10.97 -15.09 -8.79
CA ILE A 19 11.49 -14.28 -7.68
C ILE A 19 10.96 -14.80 -6.34
N ASP A 20 11.76 -14.68 -5.29
CA ASP A 20 11.42 -15.26 -3.99
C ASP A 20 10.30 -14.51 -3.27
N THR A 21 10.37 -13.18 -3.22
CA THR A 21 9.41 -12.34 -2.51
C THR A 21 9.28 -10.97 -3.18
N ILE A 22 8.12 -10.34 -3.00
CA ILE A 22 7.88 -8.95 -3.37
C ILE A 22 6.97 -8.31 -2.32
N SER A 23 7.34 -7.13 -1.82
CA SER A 23 6.48 -6.40 -0.88
C SER A 23 5.23 -5.89 -1.59
N HIS A 24 4.05 -6.18 -1.05
CA HIS A 24 2.78 -5.72 -1.60
C HIS A 24 1.82 -5.34 -0.47
N CYS A 25 0.72 -4.67 -0.83
CA CYS A 25 -0.41 -4.48 0.06
C CYS A 25 -1.22 -5.76 0.21
N ASP A 26 -2.25 -5.76 1.05
CA ASP A 26 -3.02 -6.96 1.34
C ASP A 26 -4.14 -7.18 0.32
N ILE A 27 -4.81 -6.09 -0.11
CA ILE A 27 -6.08 -6.19 -0.84
C ILE A 27 -6.10 -5.29 -2.08
N LEU A 28 -6.56 -5.86 -3.20
CA LEU A 28 -6.97 -5.15 -4.40
C LEU A 28 -8.50 -5.05 -4.44
N LYS A 29 -9.03 -3.85 -4.62
CA LYS A 29 -10.48 -3.64 -4.74
C LYS A 29 -10.83 -2.75 -5.92
N LEU A 30 -11.75 -3.21 -6.75
CA LEU A 30 -12.26 -2.47 -7.91
C LEU A 30 -13.59 -1.81 -7.57
N ASP A 31 -13.61 -0.47 -7.58
CA ASP A 31 -14.77 0.34 -7.19
C ASP A 31 -15.05 1.42 -8.26
N GLY A 32 -15.91 1.08 -9.23
CA GLY A 32 -16.21 1.94 -10.37
C GLY A 32 -14.95 2.33 -11.16
N ASN A 33 -14.63 3.62 -11.14
CA ASN A 33 -13.44 4.19 -11.79
C ASN A 33 -12.21 4.23 -10.87
N ASN A 34 -12.28 3.62 -9.69
CA ASN A 34 -11.18 3.55 -8.74
C ASN A 34 -10.62 2.13 -8.66
N ILE A 35 -9.30 2.06 -8.52
CA ILE A 35 -8.57 0.88 -8.07
C ILE A 35 -8.06 1.22 -6.67
N LEU A 36 -8.57 0.52 -5.68
CA LEU A 36 -8.20 0.69 -4.29
C LEU A 36 -7.18 -0.38 -3.93
N LEU A 37 -6.02 0.05 -3.45
CA LEU A 37 -4.88 -0.79 -3.08
C LEU A 37 -4.69 -0.62 -1.58
N ILE A 38 -5.13 -1.61 -0.81
CA ILE A 38 -5.37 -1.46 0.63
C ILE A 38 -4.31 -2.25 1.39
N GLU A 39 -3.58 -1.55 2.23
CA GLU A 39 -2.64 -2.07 3.21
C GLU A 39 -3.25 -1.94 4.61
N GLU A 40 -3.30 -3.04 5.34
CA GLU A 40 -3.81 -3.11 6.70
C GLU A 40 -2.65 -3.30 7.69
N THR A 41 -2.43 -2.31 8.55
CA THR A 41 -1.31 -2.29 9.51
C THR A 41 -1.79 -2.08 10.94
N VAL A 42 -1.00 -2.56 11.90
CA VAL A 42 -1.30 -2.47 13.34
C VAL A 42 -0.15 -1.77 14.07
N TYR A 43 -0.46 -0.64 14.70
CA TYR A 43 0.45 0.19 15.50
C TYR A 43 0.13 0.15 17.00
N ILE A 44 -0.34 -0.98 17.53
CA ILE A 44 -0.79 -1.09 18.93
C ILE A 44 0.39 -1.21 19.92
N ASN A 45 1.56 -1.68 19.49
CA ASN A 45 2.76 -1.82 20.35
C ASN A 45 4.06 -1.29 19.71
N LYS A 46 3.95 -0.56 18.60
CA LYS A 46 5.11 0.04 17.91
C LYS A 46 5.39 1.42 18.49
N ASN A 47 6.61 1.65 18.98
CA ASN A 47 7.03 2.97 19.42
C ASN A 47 7.39 3.85 18.22
N LEU A 48 6.38 4.42 17.54
CA LEU A 48 6.60 5.30 16.39
C LEU A 48 7.26 6.66 16.75
N LEU A 49 7.53 6.92 18.04
CA LEU A 49 8.37 8.05 18.47
C LEU A 49 9.86 7.78 18.26
N ASP A 50 10.25 6.51 18.19
CA ASP A 50 11.61 6.13 17.82
C ASP A 50 11.81 6.39 16.31
N ASN A 51 12.77 7.25 15.99
CA ASN A 51 13.05 7.64 14.60
C ASN A 51 13.45 6.46 13.72
N ASN A 52 14.16 5.46 14.25
CA ASN A 52 14.55 4.28 13.48
C ASN A 52 13.34 3.43 13.14
N ILE A 53 12.46 3.20 14.12
CA ILE A 53 11.20 2.47 13.90
C ILE A 53 10.31 3.22 12.90
N TYR A 54 10.18 4.54 13.07
CA TYR A 54 9.41 5.39 12.16
C TYR A 54 9.95 5.35 10.73
N ASN A 55 11.26 5.52 10.54
CA ASN A 55 11.88 5.52 9.21
C ASN A 55 11.75 4.15 8.54
N ASN A 56 11.94 3.07 9.29
CA ASN A 56 11.73 1.71 8.78
C ASN A 56 10.28 1.50 8.32
N GLU A 57 9.31 2.00 9.08
CA GLU A 57 7.90 1.90 8.70
C GLU A 57 7.58 2.67 7.41
N VAL A 58 8.11 3.90 7.26
CA VAL A 58 8.00 4.66 6.01
C VAL A 58 8.55 3.85 4.84
N VAL A 59 9.76 3.29 5.00
CA VAL A 59 10.43 2.51 3.95
C VAL A 59 9.62 1.28 3.57
N GLU A 60 9.11 0.53 4.54
CA GLU A 60 8.32 -0.68 4.28
C GLU A 60 7.00 -0.35 3.56
N ILE A 61 6.29 0.71 3.95
CA ILE A 61 5.07 1.12 3.26
C ILE A 61 5.37 1.56 1.83
N VAL A 62 6.47 2.29 1.61
CA VAL A 62 6.92 2.67 0.27
C VAL A 62 7.26 1.43 -0.56
N LYS A 63 8.00 0.46 -0.03
CA LYS A 63 8.27 -0.81 -0.73
C LYS A 63 6.97 -1.52 -1.13
N LYS A 64 6.01 -1.61 -0.20
CA LYS A 64 4.70 -2.21 -0.46
C LYS A 64 3.93 -1.48 -1.54
N MET A 65 3.90 -0.14 -1.53
CA MET A 65 3.31 0.64 -2.63
C MET A 65 3.95 0.25 -3.96
N TRP A 66 5.27 0.32 -4.06
CA TRP A 66 5.94 0.16 -5.34
C TRP A 66 5.85 -1.27 -5.86
N GLY A 67 5.99 -2.28 -5.01
CA GLY A 67 5.81 -3.68 -5.40
C GLY A 67 4.35 -3.99 -5.78
N THR A 68 3.38 -3.45 -5.05
CA THR A 68 1.94 -3.51 -5.42
C THR A 68 1.71 -2.94 -6.82
N HIS A 69 2.30 -1.77 -7.09
CA HIS A 69 2.14 -1.13 -8.39
C HIS A 69 2.70 -2.00 -9.52
N SER A 70 3.88 -2.59 -9.34
CA SER A 70 4.49 -3.49 -10.32
C SER A 70 3.64 -4.72 -10.60
N ILE A 71 3.14 -5.38 -9.55
CA ILE A 71 2.25 -6.55 -9.68
C ILE A 71 0.97 -6.15 -10.41
N LEU A 72 0.35 -5.03 -10.01
CA LEU A 72 -0.88 -4.54 -10.61
C LEU A 72 -0.71 -4.26 -12.10
N VAL A 73 0.42 -3.65 -12.48
CA VAL A 73 0.72 -3.31 -13.87
C VAL A 73 0.85 -4.56 -14.73
N TRP A 74 1.39 -5.63 -14.18
CA TRP A 74 1.51 -6.91 -14.86
C TRP A 74 0.18 -7.67 -14.93
N TYR A 75 -0.59 -7.65 -13.83
CA TYR A 75 -1.79 -8.47 -13.67
C TYR A 75 -3.01 -7.94 -14.44
N LEU A 76 -3.15 -6.61 -14.54
CA LEU A 76 -4.33 -5.98 -15.15
C LEU A 76 -4.09 -5.54 -16.59
N GLU A 77 -5.16 -5.58 -17.38
CA GLU A 77 -5.12 -5.12 -18.77
C GLU A 77 -4.81 -3.62 -18.89
N PRO A 78 -4.14 -3.18 -19.98
CA PRO A 78 -3.70 -1.80 -20.16
C PRO A 78 -4.78 -0.73 -20.00
N ASP A 79 -6.02 -1.00 -20.42
CA ASP A 79 -7.12 -0.03 -20.29
C ASP A 79 -7.49 0.26 -18.82
N THR A 80 -7.13 -0.65 -17.91
CA THR A 80 -7.34 -0.48 -16.47
C THR A 80 -6.47 0.64 -15.89
N PHE A 81 -5.39 1.06 -16.56
CA PHE A 81 -4.55 2.19 -16.13
C PHE A 81 -5.23 3.56 -16.25
N ARG A 82 -6.35 3.66 -16.97
CA ARG A 82 -7.16 4.89 -17.02
C ARG A 82 -7.92 5.12 -15.70
N LYS A 83 -8.07 4.09 -14.87
CA LYS A 83 -8.72 4.19 -13.57
C LYS A 83 -7.83 4.91 -12.56
N LYS A 84 -8.46 5.59 -11.60
CA LYS A 84 -7.75 6.27 -10.51
C LYS A 84 -7.22 5.24 -9.52
N LYS A 85 -5.90 5.17 -9.39
CA LYS A 85 -5.21 4.30 -8.43
C LYS A 85 -5.11 5.02 -7.09
N ILE A 86 -5.70 4.46 -6.05
CA ILE A 86 -5.70 5.03 -4.70
C ILE A 86 -5.05 4.01 -3.76
N PHE A 87 -3.94 4.39 -3.14
CA PHE A 87 -3.37 3.60 -2.05
C PHE A 87 -4.10 3.95 -0.75
N ILE A 88 -4.51 2.96 0.02
CA ILE A 88 -5.19 3.15 1.29
C ILE A 88 -4.39 2.42 2.36
N LEU A 89 -3.85 3.18 3.30
CA LEU A 89 -3.26 2.64 4.52
C LEU A 89 -4.33 2.65 5.61
N LYS A 90 -4.86 1.48 5.96
CA LYS A 90 -5.75 1.29 7.11
C LYS A 90 -4.92 0.89 8.31
N ALA A 91 -4.90 1.71 9.34
CA ALA A 91 -4.04 1.52 10.49
C ALA A 91 -4.87 1.40 11.77
N LYS A 92 -4.76 0.27 12.48
CA LYS A 92 -5.27 0.17 13.86
C LYS A 92 -4.23 0.76 14.80
N VAL A 93 -4.58 1.85 15.48
CA VAL A 93 -3.59 2.64 16.23
C VAL A 93 -4.04 2.94 17.65
N ASP A 94 -3.06 3.11 18.53
CA ASP A 94 -3.30 3.75 19.83
C ASP A 94 -3.57 5.27 19.61
N PRO A 95 -4.64 5.83 20.20
CA PRO A 95 -4.99 7.26 20.06
C PRO A 95 -3.82 8.22 20.32
N ARG A 96 -2.86 7.86 21.17
CA ARG A 96 -1.68 8.68 21.48
C ARG A 96 -0.78 8.97 20.27
N PHE A 97 -0.87 8.17 19.21
CA PHE A 97 -0.02 8.31 18.01
C PHE A 97 -0.65 9.11 16.87
N SER A 98 -1.87 9.64 17.02
CA SER A 98 -2.59 10.40 15.98
C SER A 98 -1.74 11.46 15.26
N LYS A 99 -0.96 12.25 15.99
CA LYS A 99 -0.05 13.27 15.42
C LYS A 99 1.07 12.66 14.56
N ILE A 100 1.66 11.56 15.00
CA ILE A 100 2.76 10.87 14.29
C ILE A 100 2.23 10.24 13.00
N LEU A 101 1.02 9.68 13.01
CA LEU A 101 0.41 9.10 11.82
C LEU A 101 0.10 10.17 10.76
N GLY A 102 -0.28 11.38 11.20
CA GLY A 102 -0.40 12.54 10.31
C GLY A 102 0.93 12.94 9.65
N LYS A 103 2.07 12.70 10.31
CA LYS A 103 3.41 12.88 9.73
C LYS A 103 3.76 11.74 8.77
N LEU A 104 3.48 10.49 9.16
CA LEU A 104 3.68 9.29 8.35
C LEU A 104 2.95 9.41 7.01
N ASN A 105 1.66 9.76 7.03
CA ASN A 105 0.87 9.98 5.82
C ASN A 105 1.47 11.08 4.92
N ARG A 106 1.95 12.18 5.51
CA ARG A 106 2.62 13.26 4.75
C ARG A 106 3.90 12.79 4.08
N GLU A 107 4.70 11.98 4.76
CA GLU A 107 5.93 11.41 4.20
C GLU A 107 5.60 10.45 3.05
N ILE A 108 4.71 9.47 3.26
CA ILE A 108 4.33 8.48 2.24
C ILE A 108 3.77 9.18 0.99
N ARG A 109 2.99 10.25 1.15
CA ARG A 109 2.42 11.04 0.03
C ARG A 109 3.48 11.62 -0.91
N ARG A 110 4.71 11.83 -0.45
CA ARG A 110 5.82 12.30 -1.29
C ARG A 110 6.26 11.24 -2.30
N PHE A 111 5.99 9.97 -2.05
CA PHE A 111 6.41 8.85 -2.89
C PHE A 111 5.36 8.40 -3.91
N LYS A 112 4.25 9.14 -4.08
CA LYS A 112 3.21 8.77 -5.05
C LYS A 112 3.71 8.76 -6.50
N ASN A 113 4.68 9.65 -6.83
CA ASN A 113 5.42 9.77 -8.09
C ASN A 113 4.64 9.49 -9.39
N GLY A 114 3.36 9.85 -9.45
CA GLY A 114 2.48 9.59 -10.59
C GLY A 114 1.94 8.15 -10.71
N ALA A 115 2.53 7.19 -9.99
CA ALA A 115 2.04 5.81 -9.90
C ALA A 115 0.64 5.75 -9.27
N TYR A 116 0.36 6.67 -8.34
CA TYR A 116 -0.90 6.79 -7.60
C TYR A 116 -1.54 8.16 -7.81
N SER A 117 -2.86 8.17 -7.99
CA SER A 117 -3.65 9.40 -8.03
C SER A 117 -3.77 10.01 -6.64
N ASP A 118 -3.94 9.17 -5.61
CA ASP A 118 -4.06 9.61 -4.22
C ASP A 118 -3.56 8.54 -3.23
N ILE A 119 -3.24 8.98 -2.02
CA ILE A 119 -2.91 8.12 -0.88
C ILE A 119 -3.79 8.56 0.30
N LYS A 120 -4.54 7.61 0.84
CA LYS A 120 -5.47 7.83 1.96
C LYS A 120 -4.97 7.06 3.18
N PHE A 121 -5.19 7.67 4.34
CA PHE A 121 -4.91 7.07 5.63
C PHE A 121 -6.21 6.97 6.42
N ILE A 122 -6.55 5.78 6.88
CA ILE A 122 -7.77 5.48 7.64
C ILE A 122 -7.33 4.89 8.99
N ILE A 123 -7.87 5.43 10.08
CA ILE A 123 -7.65 4.96 11.45
C ILE A 123 -8.90 4.22 11.92
#